data_AF-A0A3B9NP92-F1
#
_entry.id   AF-A0A3B9NP92-F1
#
_cell.length_a   1.000
_cell.length_b   1.000
_cell.length_c   1.000
_cell.angle_alpha   90.00
_cell.angle_beta   90.00
_cell.angle_gamma   90.00
#
_symmetry.space_group_name_H-M   'P 1'
#
loop_
_entity.id
_entity.type
_entity.pdbx_description
1 polymer ?
#
loop_
_entity_poly.entity_id
_entity_poly.type
_entity_poly.pdbx_seq_one_letter_code
_entity_poly.pdbx_strand_id
1 'polypeptide(L)'
;MPNKQKGELKFVAGGRHYTLRFSTNALCVLEDATGVGALAVAAQLNDPEKMEFRVLRSMFRAGLSDSHPDMDDTEAGEIMTALGFDKVMPLIGEAFELMFPDDSEAGAASDKGKQKAA
;
A
#
# COMPACT_ATOMS: atom_id res chain seq x y z
N MET A 1 10.24 9.75 2.87
CA MET A 1 9.51 10.19 4.08
C MET A 1 8.05 10.41 3.71
N PRO A 2 7.09 9.90 4.49
CA PRO A 2 5.67 10.07 4.22
C PRO A 2 5.22 11.52 4.40
N ASN A 3 4.36 12.00 3.50
CA ASN A 3 3.68 13.28 3.65
C ASN A 3 2.31 13.05 4.28
N LYS A 4 2.26 13.11 5.62
CA LYS A 4 1.05 12.86 6.40
C LYS A 4 -0.13 13.77 6.03
N GLN A 5 0.13 14.99 5.55
CA GLN A 5 -0.93 15.91 5.14
C GLN A 5 -1.61 15.51 3.84
N LYS A 6 -0.89 14.78 2.96
CA LYS A 6 -1.40 14.35 1.64
C LYS A 6 -1.69 12.86 1.54
N GLY A 7 -1.26 12.08 2.53
CA GLY A 7 -1.27 10.62 2.50
C GLY A 7 -0.36 10.02 1.42
N GLU A 8 0.72 10.72 1.08
CA GLU A 8 1.66 10.29 0.04
C GLU A 8 2.89 9.61 0.64
N LEU A 9 3.33 8.53 0.03
CA LEU A 9 4.57 7.86 0.37
C LEU A 9 5.48 7.78 -0.87
N LYS A 10 6.65 8.42 -0.76
CA LYS A 10 7.63 8.49 -1.85
C LYS A 10 8.71 7.42 -1.69
N PHE A 11 9.03 6.73 -2.77
CA PHE A 11 10.05 5.68 -2.80
C PHE A 11 10.82 5.67 -4.13
N VAL A 12 11.90 4.89 -4.19
CA VAL A 12 12.72 4.71 -5.39
C VAL A 12 12.75 3.24 -5.75
N ALA A 13 12.48 2.91 -7.02
CA ALA A 13 12.60 1.57 -7.57
C ALA A 13 13.23 1.65 -8.96
N GLY A 14 14.21 0.79 -9.25
CA GLY A 14 14.91 0.82 -10.55
C GLY A 14 15.51 2.18 -10.93
N GLY A 15 15.92 2.99 -9.95
CA GLY A 15 16.46 4.35 -10.17
C GLY A 15 15.41 5.43 -10.49
N ARG A 16 14.11 5.12 -10.48
CA ARG A 16 13.02 6.07 -10.69
C ARG A 16 12.29 6.37 -9.39
N HIS A 17 11.82 7.61 -9.25
CA HIS A 17 11.00 8.05 -8.11
C HIS A 17 9.52 7.75 -8.36
N TYR A 18 8.87 7.17 -7.37
CA TYR A 18 7.45 6.88 -7.37
C TYR A 18 6.78 7.48 -6.13
N THR A 19 5.46 7.65 -6.24
CA THR A 19 4.60 8.16 -5.17
C THR A 19 3.42 7.22 -5.07
N LEU A 20 3.27 6.58 -3.91
CA LEU A 20 2.12 5.76 -3.55
C LEU A 20 1.15 6.59 -2.71
N ARG A 21 -0.14 6.55 -3.04
CA ARG A 21 -1.21 7.23 -2.32
C ARG A 21 -2.55 6.51 -2.55
N PHE A 22 -3.23 6.13 -1.47
CA PHE A 22 -4.59 5.59 -1.53
C PHE A 22 -5.63 6.69 -1.40
N SER A 23 -5.94 7.36 -2.51
CA SER A 23 -7.06 8.30 -2.59
C SER A 23 -8.38 7.58 -2.84
N THR A 24 -9.50 8.29 -2.73
CA THR A 24 -10.81 7.75 -3.16
C THR A 24 -10.77 7.21 -4.59
N ASN A 25 -10.07 7.86 -5.52
CA ASN A 25 -9.96 7.38 -6.90
C ASN A 25 -9.13 6.10 -6.98
N ALA A 26 -8.02 6.02 -6.24
CA ALA A 26 -7.22 4.80 -6.13
C ALA A 26 -8.06 3.64 -5.58
N LEU A 27 -8.92 3.89 -4.59
CA LEU A 27 -9.81 2.86 -4.06
C LEU A 27 -10.84 2.41 -5.11
N CYS A 28 -11.42 3.33 -5.88
CA CYS A 28 -12.31 2.94 -6.99
C CYS A 28 -11.58 2.08 -8.03
N VAL A 29 -10.33 2.43 -8.39
CA VAL A 29 -9.50 1.62 -9.29
C VAL A 29 -9.25 0.22 -8.71
N LEU A 30 -9.02 0.12 -7.41
CA LEU A 30 -8.85 -1.17 -6.72
C LEU A 30 -10.14 -2.00 -6.74
N GLU A 31 -11.28 -1.38 -6.49
CA GLU A 31 -12.60 -2.03 -6.52
C GLU A 31 -12.93 -2.52 -7.93
N ASP A 32 -12.71 -1.69 -8.96
CA ASP A 32 -12.91 -2.06 -10.36
C ASP A 32 -12.02 -3.25 -10.77
N ALA A 33 -10.77 -3.28 -10.27
CA ALA A 33 -9.81 -4.34 -10.59
C ALA A 33 -10.10 -5.67 -9.87
N THR A 34 -10.71 -5.62 -8.69
CA THR A 34 -10.92 -6.81 -7.84
C THR A 34 -12.37 -7.30 -7.81
N GLY A 35 -13.33 -6.45 -8.17
CA GLY A 35 -14.76 -6.72 -8.02
C GLY A 35 -15.23 -6.76 -6.55
N VAL A 36 -14.40 -6.29 -5.62
CA VAL A 36 -14.63 -6.37 -4.17
C VAL A 36 -14.35 -4.99 -3.56
N GLY A 37 -15.11 -4.59 -2.54
CA GLY A 37 -14.91 -3.32 -1.85
C GLY A 37 -13.49 -3.17 -1.29
N ALA A 38 -12.91 -1.97 -1.35
CA ALA A 38 -11.49 -1.74 -1.04
C ALA A 38 -11.12 -2.12 0.40
N LEU A 39 -12.03 -1.91 1.37
CA LEU A 39 -11.81 -2.31 2.76
C LEU A 39 -11.78 -3.84 2.94
N ALA A 40 -12.57 -4.57 2.17
CA ALA A 40 -12.56 -6.03 2.20
C ALA A 40 -11.28 -6.58 1.56
N VAL A 41 -10.77 -5.93 0.51
CA VAL A 41 -9.45 -6.23 -0.07
C VAL A 41 -8.34 -6.01 0.95
N ALA A 42 -8.34 -4.88 1.67
CA ALA A 42 -7.35 -4.62 2.71
C ALA A 42 -7.41 -5.66 3.85
N ALA A 43 -8.61 -6.10 4.24
CA ALA A 43 -8.76 -7.16 5.23
C ALA A 43 -8.15 -8.51 4.77
N GLN A 44 -8.21 -8.83 3.48
CA GLN A 44 -7.59 -10.05 2.93
C GLN A 44 -6.06 -10.05 3.03
N LEU A 45 -5.41 -8.87 2.94
CA LEU A 45 -3.96 -8.76 3.07
C LEU A 45 -3.45 -9.08 4.48
N ASN A 46 -4.30 -9.00 5.50
CA ASN A 46 -3.95 -9.37 6.87
C ASN A 46 -3.97 -10.89 7.11
N ASP A 47 -4.45 -11.67 6.14
CA ASP A 47 -4.51 -13.13 6.20
C ASP A 47 -3.55 -13.71 5.15
N PRO A 48 -2.33 -14.15 5.56
CA PRO A 48 -1.33 -14.67 4.64
C PRO A 48 -1.79 -15.87 3.80
N GLU A 49 -2.75 -16.67 4.29
CA GLU A 49 -3.27 -17.84 3.57
C GLU A 49 -4.26 -17.45 2.46
N LYS A 50 -4.88 -16.27 2.57
CA LYS A 50 -5.82 -15.73 1.57
C LYS A 50 -5.21 -14.66 0.69
N MET A 51 -3.97 -14.26 0.96
CA MET A 51 -3.27 -13.24 0.20
C MET A 51 -2.95 -13.75 -1.21
N GLU A 52 -3.54 -13.11 -2.22
CA GLU A 52 -3.18 -13.32 -3.62
C GLU A 52 -2.24 -12.23 -4.13
N PHE A 53 -1.16 -12.62 -4.82
CA PHE A 53 -0.25 -11.68 -5.47
C PHE A 53 -0.94 -10.77 -6.49
N ARG A 54 -2.02 -11.26 -7.14
CA ARG A 54 -2.85 -10.45 -8.03
C ARG A 54 -3.48 -9.29 -7.28
N VAL A 55 -4.08 -9.57 -6.13
CA VAL A 55 -4.72 -8.55 -5.28
C VAL A 55 -3.69 -7.56 -4.76
N LEU A 56 -2.54 -8.05 -4.28
CA LEU A 56 -1.45 -7.19 -3.82
C LEU A 56 -0.97 -6.24 -4.92
N ARG A 57 -0.80 -6.75 -6.14
CA ARG A 57 -0.39 -5.97 -7.30
C ARG A 57 -1.46 -4.96 -7.73
N SER A 58 -2.74 -5.35 -7.72
CA SER A 58 -3.85 -4.42 -7.99
C SER A 58 -3.88 -3.28 -6.98
N MET A 59 -3.65 -3.58 -5.70
CA MET A 59 -3.58 -2.57 -4.65
C MET A 59 -2.38 -1.64 -4.84
N PHE A 60 -1.22 -2.19 -5.17
CA PHE A 60 -0.03 -1.39 -5.47
C PHE A 60 -0.23 -0.47 -6.67
N ARG A 61 -0.75 -1.01 -7.79
CA ARG A 61 -1.08 -0.25 -9.00
C ARG A 61 -2.08 0.87 -8.69
N ALA A 62 -3.15 0.56 -7.99
CA ALA A 62 -4.17 1.52 -7.60
C ALA A 62 -3.56 2.67 -6.79
N GLY A 63 -2.69 2.37 -5.82
CA GLY A 63 -2.00 3.41 -5.07
C GLY A 63 -1.05 4.27 -5.91
N LEU A 64 -0.61 3.80 -7.08
CA LEU A 64 0.26 4.56 -7.99
C LEU A 64 -0.52 5.42 -8.99
N SER A 65 -1.77 5.04 -9.32
CA SER A 65 -2.52 5.63 -10.44
C SER A 65 -2.75 7.14 -10.30
N ASP A 66 -2.83 7.65 -9.07
CA ASP A 66 -2.98 9.09 -8.80
C ASP A 66 -1.80 9.93 -9.31
N SER A 67 -0.58 9.41 -9.18
CA SER A 67 0.66 10.11 -9.60
C SER A 67 1.22 9.58 -10.91
N HIS A 68 0.76 8.42 -11.35
CA HIS A 68 1.23 7.68 -12.52
C HIS A 68 0.00 7.15 -13.27
N PRO A 69 -0.75 7.99 -14.00
CA PRO A 69 -2.06 7.63 -14.57
C PRO A 69 -1.99 6.53 -15.65
N ASP A 70 -0.84 6.40 -16.32
CA ASP A 70 -0.61 5.36 -17.33
C ASP A 70 -0.17 4.01 -16.71
N MET A 71 -0.09 3.92 -15.37
CA MET A 71 0.37 2.72 -14.67
C MET A 71 -0.52 1.52 -14.97
N ASP A 72 0.09 0.50 -15.56
CA ASP A 72 -0.56 -0.78 -15.78
C ASP A 72 -0.14 -1.85 -14.77
N ASP A 73 -0.83 -2.98 -14.89
CA ASP A 73 -0.67 -4.16 -14.05
C ASP A 73 0.74 -4.77 -14.18
N THR A 74 1.34 -4.73 -15.38
CA THR A 74 2.66 -5.29 -15.66
C THR A 74 3.75 -4.43 -15.05
N GLU A 75 3.72 -3.13 -15.31
CA GLU A 75 4.66 -2.14 -14.77
C GLU A 75 4.64 -2.13 -13.24
N ALA A 76 3.44 -2.19 -12.62
CA ALA A 76 3.32 -2.32 -11.17
C ALA A 76 4.04 -3.57 -10.64
N GLY A 77 3.91 -4.70 -11.32
CA GLY A 77 4.60 -5.95 -10.99
C GLY A 77 6.13 -5.86 -11.15
N GLU A 78 6.61 -5.19 -12.19
CA GLU A 78 8.04 -4.94 -12.39
C GLU A 78 8.62 -4.05 -11.29
N ILE A 79 7.90 -3.00 -10.88
CA ILE A 79 8.28 -2.14 -9.75
C ILE A 79 8.34 -2.94 -8.45
N MET A 80 7.33 -3.78 -8.18
CA MET A 80 7.31 -4.67 -7.02
C MET A 80 8.50 -5.64 -7.03
N THR A 81 8.85 -6.18 -8.19
CA THR A 81 9.99 -7.08 -8.37
C THR A 81 11.31 -6.35 -8.10
N ALA A 82 11.46 -5.13 -8.62
CA ALA A 82 12.65 -4.31 -8.40
C ALA A 82 12.82 -3.87 -6.94
N LEU A 83 11.72 -3.67 -6.21
CA LEU A 83 11.75 -3.38 -4.77
C LEU A 83 12.06 -4.61 -3.92
N GLY A 84 11.52 -5.76 -4.31
CA GLY A 84 11.47 -6.98 -3.52
C GLY A 84 10.28 -7.00 -2.56
N PHE A 85 9.76 -8.20 -2.32
CA PHE A 85 8.53 -8.43 -1.54
C PHE A 85 8.60 -7.83 -0.11
N ASP A 86 9.76 -7.98 0.55
CA ASP A 86 10.00 -7.48 1.92
C ASP A 86 9.82 -5.96 2.06
N LYS A 87 9.98 -5.21 0.97
CA LYS A 87 9.79 -3.74 0.95
C LYS A 87 8.40 -3.35 0.48
N VAL A 88 7.79 -4.13 -0.40
CA VAL A 88 6.46 -3.83 -0.96
C VAL A 88 5.38 -3.91 0.12
N MET A 89 5.41 -4.96 0.95
CA MET A 89 4.39 -5.17 1.98
C MET A 89 4.32 -4.01 3.00
N PRO A 90 5.43 -3.58 3.63
CA PRO A 90 5.40 -2.40 4.50
C PRO A 90 4.97 -1.13 3.77
N LEU A 91 5.37 -0.97 2.51
CA LEU A 91 5.09 0.23 1.74
C LEU A 91 3.59 0.40 1.45
N ILE A 92 2.91 -0.71 1.15
CA ILE A 92 1.44 -0.74 1.00
C ILE A 92 0.76 -0.49 2.34
N GLY A 93 1.22 -1.16 3.42
CA GLY A 93 0.67 -0.98 4.76
C GLY A 93 0.76 0.47 5.25
N GLU A 94 1.95 1.07 5.20
CA GLU A 94 2.17 2.47 5.58
C GLU A 94 1.32 3.44 4.75
N ALA A 95 1.21 3.22 3.43
CA ALA A 95 0.39 4.08 2.59
C ALA A 95 -1.11 3.93 2.88
N PHE A 96 -1.56 2.74 3.27
CA PHE A 96 -2.96 2.49 3.63
C PHE A 96 -3.32 3.07 5.00
N GLU A 97 -2.42 2.98 5.98
CA GLU A 97 -2.57 3.66 7.28
C GLU A 97 -2.75 5.17 7.11
N LEU A 98 -2.00 5.79 6.19
CA LEU A 98 -2.12 7.22 5.89
C LEU A 98 -3.47 7.64 5.28
N MET A 99 -4.28 6.69 4.81
CA MET A 99 -5.62 6.96 4.28
C MET A 99 -6.64 7.25 5.38
N PHE A 100 -6.41 6.71 6.58
CA PHE A 100 -7.24 6.99 7.75
C PHE A 100 -6.53 8.07 8.57
N PRO A 101 -6.84 9.35 8.37
CA PRO A 101 -6.39 10.37 9.30
C PRO A 101 -6.92 9.99 10.68
N ASP A 102 -6.02 9.72 11.62
CA ASP A 102 -6.38 9.50 13.02
C ASP A 102 -7.25 10.68 13.48
N ASP A 103 -8.53 10.45 13.76
CA ASP A 103 -9.39 11.43 14.41
C ASP A 103 -9.07 11.60 15.90
N SER A 104 -7.87 11.20 16.33
CA SER A 104 -7.40 11.46 17.69
C SER A 104 -5.89 11.23 17.85
N GLU A 105 -5.31 12.02 18.75
CA GLU A 105 -4.25 11.57 19.66
C GLU A 105 -4.68 10.33 20.48
N ALA A 106 -5.22 9.26 19.89
CA ALA A 106 -5.63 8.07 20.62
C ALA A 106 -5.38 6.80 19.83
N GLY A 107 -4.43 6.01 20.34
CA GLY A 107 -4.45 4.56 20.16
C GLY A 107 -3.17 3.98 19.57
N ALA A 108 -2.24 3.66 20.45
CA ALA A 108 -1.05 2.88 20.13
C ALA A 108 -1.37 1.56 19.41
N ALA A 109 -0.61 1.27 18.35
CA ALA A 109 -0.16 -0.09 18.03
C ALA A 109 1.15 -0.05 17.22
N SER A 110 2.18 0.58 17.79
CA SER A 110 3.55 0.17 17.47
C SER A 110 3.81 -1.16 18.21
N ASP A 111 3.48 -2.30 17.60
CA ASP A 111 4.16 -3.55 17.99
C ASP A 111 5.53 -3.57 17.30
N LYS A 112 6.42 -2.71 17.80
CA LYS A 112 7.86 -2.87 17.65
C LYS A 112 8.38 -3.47 18.94
N GLY A 113 8.72 -4.74 18.88
CA GLY A 113 9.87 -5.33 19.56
C GLY A 113 9.91 -5.15 21.07
N LYS A 114 9.31 -6.09 21.79
CA LYS A 114 9.66 -6.35 23.19
C LYS A 114 9.99 -7.83 23.40
N GLN A 115 11.17 -8.23 22.94
CA GLN A 115 11.90 -9.34 23.55
C GLN A 115 13.34 -8.93 23.85
N LYS A 116 13.53 -8.39 25.05
CA LYS A 116 14.75 -8.54 25.84
C LYS A 116 14.35 -8.79 27.29
N ALA A 117 14.66 -9.98 27.79
CA ALA A 117 15.25 -10.27 29.10
C ALA A 117 14.74 -11.62 29.65
N ALA A 118 15.59 -12.65 29.53
CA ALA A 118 15.90 -13.59 30.61
C ALA A 118 17.36 -14.02 30.42
#